data_AF-A0A524D101-F1
#
_entry.id   AF-A0A524D101-F1
#
_cell.length_a   1.000
_cell.length_b   1.000
_cell.length_c   1.000
_cell.angle_alpha   90.00
_cell.angle_beta   90.00
_cell.angle_gamma   90.00
#
_symmetry.space_group_name_H-M   'P 1'
#
loop_
_entity.id
_entity.type
_entity.pdbx_description
1 polymer ?
#
loop_
_entity_poly.entity_id
_entity_poly.type
_entity_poly.pdbx_seq_one_letter_code
_entity_poly.pdbx_strand_id
1 'polypeptide(L)'
;MILLFTSDNCTWCDVLKGMLAEEWSELNLLSTVHEINVNEHSQIAEVYGVLIVPTLVAGPHKITGVPTSDDLRSFIITAMSNGGHSNPKRVTKSVFTQVRTIQREDKVEAASPELLS
;
A
#
# COMPACT_ATOMS: atom_id res chain seq x y z
N MET A 1 -10.35 5.97 -9.07
CA MET A 1 -9.69 7.05 -8.31
C MET A 1 -8.20 6.79 -8.33
N ILE A 2 -7.41 7.79 -8.72
CA ILE A 2 -5.95 7.72 -8.74
C ILE A 2 -5.41 8.73 -7.73
N LEU A 3 -4.42 8.34 -6.94
CA LEU A 3 -3.68 9.22 -6.04
C LEU A 3 -2.28 9.45 -6.62
N LEU A 4 -1.83 10.70 -6.65
CA LEU A 4 -0.48 11.09 -7.04
C LEU A 4 0.24 11.66 -5.82
N PHE A 5 1.23 10.94 -5.31
CA PHE A 5 2.07 11.39 -4.22
C PHE A 5 3.25 12.21 -4.74
N THR A 6 3.40 13.43 -4.21
CA THR A 6 4.40 14.42 -4.62
C THR A 6 5.15 15.00 -3.42
N SER A 7 6.16 15.82 -3.65
CA SER A 7 6.85 16.62 -2.62
C SER A 7 7.26 17.97 -3.20
N ASP A 8 7.50 18.97 -2.35
CA ASP A 8 7.94 20.31 -2.78
C ASP A 8 9.22 20.29 -3.63
N ASN A 9 10.11 19.33 -3.37
CA ASN A 9 11.42 19.22 -4.04
C ASN A 9 11.47 18.10 -5.10
N CYS A 10 10.32 17.71 -5.66
CA CYS A 10 10.23 16.61 -6.60
C CYS A 10 10.46 17.08 -8.05
N THR A 11 11.68 16.88 -8.57
CA THR A 11 12.05 17.27 -9.95
C THR A 11 11.19 16.62 -11.02
N TRP A 12 10.71 15.40 -10.78
CA TRP A 12 10.01 14.59 -11.77
C TRP A 12 8.47 14.64 -11.66
N CYS A 13 7.94 15.34 -10.65
CA CYS A 13 6.50 15.39 -10.42
C CYS A 13 5.77 16.14 -11.52
N ASP A 14 6.34 17.25 -12.01
CA ASP A 14 5.74 18.04 -13.10
C ASP A 14 5.75 17.27 -14.42
N VAL A 15 6.81 16.51 -14.68
CA VAL A 15 6.89 15.62 -15.86
C VAL A 15 5.76 14.59 -15.82
N LEU A 16 5.57 13.92 -14.68
CA LEU A 16 4.50 12.94 -14.54
C LEU A 16 3.12 13.59 -14.66
N LYS A 17 2.90 14.78 -14.09
CA LYS A 17 1.65 15.54 -14.25
C LYS A 17 1.36 15.88 -15.71
N GLY A 18 2.38 16.24 -16.48
CA GLY A 18 2.27 16.48 -17.92
C GLY A 18 1.83 15.23 -18.68
N MET A 19 2.55 14.12 -18.48
CA MET A 19 2.21 12.83 -19.12
C MET A 19 0.79 12.38 -18.80
N LEU A 20 0.41 12.51 -17.54
CA LEU A 20 -0.94 12.26 -17.05
C LEU A 20 -1.98 13.10 -17.83
N ALA A 21 -1.78 14.41 -17.90
CA ALA A 21 -2.71 15.31 -18.60
C ALA A 21 -2.85 14.96 -20.09
N GLU A 22 -1.76 14.57 -20.75
CA GLU A 22 -1.74 14.11 -22.14
C GLU A 22 -2.61 12.85 -22.31
N GLU A 23 -2.37 11.81 -21.51
CA GLU A 23 -3.13 10.56 -21.57
C GLU A 23 -4.62 10.77 -21.26
N TRP A 24 -4.96 11.66 -20.31
CA TRP A 24 -6.36 11.99 -20.00
C TRP A 24 -7.07 12.68 -21.17
N SER A 25 -6.37 13.59 -21.84
CA SER A 25 -6.86 14.28 -23.02
C SER A 25 -7.12 13.31 -24.16
N GLU A 26 -6.17 12.41 -24.43
CA GLU A 26 -6.29 11.41 -25.49
C GLU A 26 -7.42 10.41 -25.25
N LEU A 27 -7.63 10.00 -24.00
CA LEU A 27 -8.70 9.07 -23.62
C LEU A 27 -10.06 9.76 -23.43
N ASN A 28 -10.11 11.10 -23.53
CA ASN A 28 -11.30 11.93 -23.29
C ASN A 28 -11.97 11.63 -21.94
N LEU A 29 -11.14 11.48 -20.89
CA LEU A 29 -11.55 11.07 -19.56
C LEU A 29 -11.64 12.27 -18.61
N LEU A 30 -12.62 12.24 -17.70
CA LEU A 30 -12.66 13.19 -16.59
C LEU A 30 -11.58 12.83 -15.56
N SER A 31 -10.65 13.76 -15.35
CA SER A 31 -9.53 13.57 -14.41
C SER A 31 -10.05 13.38 -12.97
N THR A 32 -9.70 12.26 -12.36
CA THR A 32 -9.87 12.02 -10.91
C THR A 32 -8.53 11.62 -10.29
N VAL A 33 -7.52 12.44 -10.57
CA VAL A 33 -6.22 12.38 -9.88
C VAL A 33 -6.28 13.30 -8.67
N HIS A 34 -6.05 12.75 -7.48
CA HIS A 34 -5.85 13.54 -6.27
C HIS A 34 -4.37 13.62 -5.95
N GLU A 35 -3.85 14.83 -5.91
CA GLU A 35 -2.47 15.08 -5.50
C GLU A 35 -2.36 15.08 -3.97
N ILE A 36 -1.31 14.43 -3.46
CA ILE A 36 -1.00 14.35 -2.03
C ILE A 36 0.47 14.74 -1.85
N ASN A 37 0.70 15.88 -1.23
CA ASN A 37 2.04 16.31 -0.85
C ASN A 37 2.50 15.55 0.40
N VAL A 38 3.57 14.76 0.28
CA VAL A 38 4.10 13.92 1.37
C VAL A 38 4.76 14.74 2.48
N ASN A 39 5.19 15.97 2.20
CA ASN A 39 5.74 16.89 3.19
C ASN A 39 4.66 17.34 4.17
N GLU A 40 3.43 17.54 3.68
CA GLU A 40 2.27 17.96 4.46
C GLU A 40 1.49 16.77 5.03
N HIS A 41 1.44 15.65 4.30
CA HIS A 41 0.57 14.50 4.59
C HIS A 41 1.35 13.18 4.72
N SER A 42 2.44 13.20 5.50
CA SER A 42 3.36 12.05 5.67
C SER A 42 2.67 10.76 6.14
N GLN A 43 1.67 10.88 7.04
CA GLN A 43 0.90 9.73 7.54
C GLN A 43 0.11 9.03 6.42
N ILE A 44 -0.38 9.77 5.43
CA ILE A 44 -1.09 9.18 4.30
C ILE A 44 -0.09 8.39 3.45
N ALA A 45 1.07 8.96 3.16
CA ALA A 45 2.12 8.28 2.41
C ALA A 45 2.56 6.96 3.08
N GLU A 46 2.67 6.95 4.41
CA GLU A 46 3.01 5.75 5.18
C GLU A 46 1.96 4.64 5.03
N VAL A 47 0.67 4.97 5.14
CA VAL A 47 -0.43 4.01 4.98
C VAL A 47 -0.44 3.36 3.59
N TYR A 48 -0.07 4.12 2.55
CA TYR A 48 0.04 3.62 1.18
C TYR A 48 1.41 3.00 0.86
N GLY A 49 2.34 2.96 1.82
CA GLY A 49 3.68 2.43 1.64
C GLY A 49 4.46 3.18 0.55
N VAL A 50 4.32 4.50 0.51
CA VAL A 50 5.02 5.39 -0.42
C VAL A 50 6.29 5.90 0.24
N LEU A 51 7.43 5.49 -0.31
CA LEU A 51 8.76 5.87 0.20
C LEU A 51 9.46 6.90 -0.71
N ILE A 52 9.05 6.99 -1.97
CA ILE A 52 9.69 7.77 -3.02
C ILE A 52 8.59 8.48 -3.82
N VAL A 53 8.86 9.71 -4.26
CA VAL A 53 7.98 10.48 -5.13
C VAL A 53 8.66 10.79 -6.48
N PRO A 54 7.91 10.95 -7.58
CA PRO A 54 6.46 10.79 -7.65
C PRO A 54 6.03 9.33 -7.53
N THR A 55 4.85 9.08 -6.96
CA THR A 55 4.25 7.73 -6.94
C THR A 55 2.76 7.81 -7.24
N LEU A 56 2.29 6.99 -8.18
CA LEU A 56 0.87 6.81 -8.49
C LEU A 56 0.31 5.60 -7.77
N VAL A 57 -0.89 5.73 -7.21
CA VAL A 57 -1.62 4.65 -6.56
C VAL A 57 -3.06 4.59 -7.06
N ALA A 58 -3.50 3.39 -7.45
CA ALA A 58 -4.86 3.10 -7.86
C ALA A 58 -5.32 1.75 -7.29
N GLY A 59 -5.98 1.77 -6.15
CA GLY A 59 -6.34 0.55 -5.42
C GLY A 59 -5.08 -0.25 -5.05
N PRO A 60 -4.94 -1.51 -5.49
CA PRO A 60 -3.76 -2.33 -5.22
C PRO A 60 -2.56 -2.03 -6.14
N HIS A 61 -2.76 -1.25 -7.21
CA HIS A 61 -1.72 -0.96 -8.19
C HIS A 61 -0.92 0.28 -7.78
N LYS A 62 0.40 0.21 -7.95
CA LYS A 62 1.32 1.29 -7.63
C LYS A 62 2.43 1.40 -8.68
N ILE A 63 2.75 2.62 -9.09
CA ILE A 63 3.90 2.95 -9.94
C ILE A 63 4.71 4.02 -9.24
N THR A 64 6.02 3.84 -9.15
CA THR A 64 6.94 4.81 -8.53
C THR A 64 7.93 5.32 -9.58
N GLY A 65 8.20 6.63 -9.56
CA GLY A 65 9.03 7.32 -10.54
C GLY A 65 8.26 7.79 -11.77
N VAL A 66 8.97 8.00 -12.87
CA VAL A 66 8.39 8.38 -14.16
C VAL A 66 8.24 7.12 -15.02
N PRO A 67 7.02 6.65 -15.29
CA PRO A 67 6.77 5.51 -16.16
C PRO A 67 6.96 5.87 -17.63
N THR A 68 6.95 4.85 -18.49
CA THR A 68 6.74 5.06 -19.93
C THR A 68 5.27 5.42 -20.21
N SER A 69 4.98 5.98 -21.39
CA SER A 69 3.57 6.26 -21.79
C SER A 69 2.74 4.98 -21.81
N ASP A 70 3.26 3.86 -22.33
CA ASP A 70 2.54 2.58 -22.37
C ASP A 70 2.19 2.05 -20.96
N ASP A 71 3.13 2.15 -20.01
CA ASP A 71 2.90 1.75 -18.62
C ASP A 71 1.87 2.65 -17.94
N LEU A 72 1.96 3.97 -18.18
CA LEU A 72 1.04 4.95 -17.64
C LEU A 72 -0.39 4.73 -18.15
N ARG A 73 -0.53 4.51 -19.45
CA ARG A 73 -1.80 4.23 -20.10
C ARG A 73 -2.43 2.94 -19.58
N SER A 74 -1.63 1.88 -19.46
CA SER A 74 -2.07 0.60 -18.90
C SER A 74 -2.54 0.75 -17.45
N PHE A 75 -1.84 1.56 -16.66
CA PHE A 75 -2.22 1.88 -15.29
C PHE A 75 -3.54 2.64 -15.22
N ILE A 76 -3.74 3.67 -16.06
CA ILE A 76 -4.98 4.46 -16.11
C ILE A 76 -6.17 3.56 -16.45
N ILE A 77 -6.05 2.73 -17.49
CA ILE A 77 -7.11 1.79 -17.89
C ILE A 77 -7.45 0.84 -16.74
N THR A 78 -6.43 0.28 -16.08
CA THR A 78 -6.61 -0.64 -14.94
C THR A 78 -7.30 0.07 -13.76
N ALA A 79 -6.89 1.29 -13.46
CA ALA A 79 -7.45 2.11 -12.38
C ALA A 79 -8.93 2.41 -12.61
N MET A 80 -9.36 2.52 -13.86
CA MET A 80 -10.76 2.71 -14.23
C MET A 80 -11.57 1.42 -14.14
N SER A 81 -11.05 0.31 -14.64
CA SER A 81 -11.75 -0.98 -14.61
C SER A 81 -12.00 -1.47 -13.19
N ASN A 82 -11.09 -1.18 -12.26
CA ASN A 82 -11.22 -1.60 -10.86
C ASN A 82 -12.15 -0.70 -10.02
N GLY A 83 -12.64 0.42 -10.57
CA GLY A 83 -13.61 1.31 -9.89
C GLY A 83 -15.02 0.73 -9.73
N GLY A 84 -15.29 -0.45 -10.29
CA GLY A 84 -16.62 -1.07 -10.30
C GLY A 84 -16.88 -2.17 -9.25
N HIS A 85 -15.86 -2.71 -8.56
CA HIS A 85 -16.03 -3.88 -7.67
C HIS A 85 -15.10 -3.81 -6.44
N SER A 86 -15.42 -3.01 -5.43
CA SER A 86 -14.78 -3.15 -4.11
C SER A 86 -15.72 -3.90 -3.16
N ASN A 87 -15.51 -5.21 -3.04
CA ASN A 87 -15.99 -6.01 -1.93
C ASN A 87 -14.86 -6.02 -0.87
N PRO A 88 -14.98 -5.31 0.27
CA PRO A 88 -13.89 -5.18 1.22
C PRO A 88 -13.87 -6.39 2.15
N LYS A 89 -13.33 -7.52 1.67
CA LYS A 89 -12.99 -8.65 2.55
C LYS A 89 -11.65 -9.26 2.15
N ARG A 90 -10.72 -9.21 3.11
CA ARG A 90 -9.39 -9.86 3.20
C ARG A 90 -8.19 -8.98 2.84
N VAL A 91 -7.72 -8.19 3.80
CA VAL A 91 -6.32 -8.26 4.29
C VAL A 91 -6.29 -7.77 5.75
N THR A 92 -6.89 -8.54 6.66
CA THR A 92 -6.53 -8.46 8.09
C THR A 92 -6.54 -9.88 8.62
N LYS A 93 -5.34 -10.42 8.90
CA LYS A 93 -5.01 -11.58 9.76
C LYS A 93 -3.72 -12.23 9.25
N SER A 94 -2.57 -11.61 9.53
CA SER A 94 -1.29 -12.35 9.56
C SER A 94 -0.19 -11.55 10.28
N VAL A 95 -0.41 -11.10 11.52
CA VAL A 95 0.73 -10.73 12.40
C VAL A 95 0.47 -11.06 13.89
N PHE A 96 -0.79 -11.17 14.35
CA PHE A 96 -1.06 -11.50 15.76
C PHE A 96 -1.18 -13.01 16.03
N THR A 97 -0.12 -13.79 15.78
CA THR A 97 0.06 -15.09 16.45
C THR A 97 1.53 -15.47 16.52
N GLN A 98 2.37 -14.60 17.09
CA GLN A 98 3.68 -15.03 17.58
C GLN A 98 3.56 -15.42 19.06
N VAL A 99 3.14 -16.68 19.23
CA VAL A 99 3.70 -17.66 20.17
C VAL A 99 4.00 -17.13 21.59
N ARG A 100 2.94 -17.10 22.42
CA ARG A 100 3.04 -17.26 23.88
C ARG A 100 3.31 -18.74 24.20
N THR A 101 4.52 -19.23 23.92
CA THR A 101 4.87 -20.63 24.23
C THR A 101 6.36 -20.77 24.57
N ILE A 102 6.84 -20.00 25.55
CA ILE A 102 8.08 -20.32 26.28
C ILE A 102 7.91 -19.89 27.74
N GLN A 103 6.93 -20.43 28.46
CA GLN A 103 6.89 -20.42 29.92
C GLN A 103 6.03 -21.60 30.38
N ARG A 104 6.64 -22.78 30.53
CA ARG A 104 6.26 -23.86 31.48
C ARG A 104 6.98 -25.13 31.08
N GLU A 105 8.09 -25.35 31.77
CA GLU A 105 8.90 -26.57 31.96
C GLU A 105 10.19 -25.96 32.54
N ASP A 106 10.28 -25.67 33.84
CA ASP A 106 10.62 -26.64 34.87
C ASP A 106 10.14 -26.17 36.25
N LYS A 107 9.17 -26.88 36.85
CA LYS A 107 9.05 -27.11 38.30
C LYS A 107 7.78 -27.89 38.57
N VAL A 108 7.88 -29.19 38.80
CA VAL A 108 7.20 -29.87 39.92
C VAL A 108 8.05 -31.09 40.31
N GLU A 109 8.83 -30.84 41.34
CA GLU A 109 9.30 -31.81 42.33
C GLU A 109 8.10 -32.36 43.12
N ALA A 110 8.04 -33.68 43.26
CA ALA A 110 7.66 -34.44 44.47
C ALA A 110 7.00 -35.78 44.11
N ALA A 111 7.58 -36.90 44.55
CA ALA A 111 7.03 -37.71 45.66
C ALA A 111 7.78 -39.04 45.79
N SER A 112 8.35 -39.28 46.98
CA SER A 112 8.91 -40.55 47.43
C SER A 112 7.86 -41.67 47.53
N PRO A 113 8.28 -42.95 47.47
CA PRO A 113 7.43 -44.12 47.67
C PRO A 113 7.45 -44.61 49.13
N GLU A 114 6.59 -45.59 49.38
CA GLU A 114 6.56 -46.56 50.49
C GLU A 114 5.58 -46.30 51.63
N LEU A 115 4.44 -47.01 51.59
CA LEU A 115 4.00 -47.87 52.69
C LEU A 115 2.80 -48.76 52.30
N LEU A 116 2.87 -50.01 52.76
CA LEU A 116 1.85 -51.07 52.85
C LEU A 116 1.59 -51.97 51.62
N SER A 117 2.28 -53.11 51.58
CA SER A 117 1.73 -54.41 52.02
C SER A 117 2.85 -55.44 52.21
#